data_AF-A0AAU9U1T6-F1
#
_entry.id   AF-A0AAU9U1T6-F1
#
_cell.length_a   1.000
_cell.length_b   1.000
_cell.length_c   1.000
_cell.angle_alpha   90.00
_cell.angle_beta   90.00
_cell.angle_gamma   90.00
#
_symmetry.space_group_name_H-M   'P 1'
#
loop_
_entity.id
_entity.type
_entity.pdbx_description
1 polymer ?
#
loop_
_entity_poly.entity_id
_entity_poly.type
_entity_poly.pdbx_seq_one_letter_code
_entity_poly.pdbx_strand_id
1 'polypeptide(L)'
;MQGLVSDKTFHLKWNNHLQNLSQLFTTIYSSSALADVTLSCRDGTLKAHKLVLSACSPYFEQIFKDNPCQHPIVILKGIPFSEINLLVEFMYKGSVDVQELDLQSLMHTASELEIRGLAYEARDNAAQLLNVNLEYPAYGQNATSTPTAATSATVSTSQTYPQARTDVERLKQVS
;
A
#
# COMPACT_ATOMS: atom_id res chain seq x y z
N MET A 1 -22.77 7.60 -50.12
CA MET A 1 -21.53 6.91 -49.73
C MET A 1 -21.15 7.37 -48.34
N GLN A 2 -21.53 6.61 -47.31
CA GLN A 2 -21.22 6.92 -45.91
C GLN A 2 -19.86 6.29 -45.60
N GLY A 3 -18.82 7.11 -45.44
CA GLY A 3 -17.50 6.64 -45.06
C GLY A 3 -17.53 6.10 -43.63
N LEU A 4 -17.24 4.80 -43.48
CA LEU A 4 -17.00 4.17 -42.18
C LEU A 4 -15.82 4.86 -41.51
N VAL A 5 -16.10 5.59 -40.43
CA VAL A 5 -15.06 6.14 -39.55
C VAL A 5 -14.35 4.95 -38.91
N SER A 6 -13.05 4.80 -39.17
CA SER A 6 -12.27 3.70 -38.64
C SER A 6 -12.01 3.94 -37.16
N ASP A 7 -12.74 3.22 -36.30
CA ASP A 7 -12.62 3.34 -34.85
C ASP A 7 -11.44 2.49 -34.34
N LYS A 8 -10.23 2.85 -34.78
CA LYS A 8 -9.00 2.15 -34.40
C LYS A 8 -8.49 2.70 -33.07
N THR A 9 -8.37 1.81 -32.09
CA THR A 9 -7.71 2.09 -30.81
C THR A 9 -6.28 1.57 -30.83
N PHE A 10 -5.36 2.33 -30.23
CA PHE A 10 -3.95 1.97 -30.08
C PHE A 10 -3.61 1.81 -28.61
N HIS A 11 -2.97 0.69 -28.26
CA HIS A 11 -2.47 0.44 -26.91
C HIS A 11 -0.97 0.77 -26.85
N LEU A 12 -0.61 1.82 -26.12
CA LEU A 12 0.78 2.20 -25.90
C LEU A 12 1.25 1.64 -24.56
N LYS A 13 2.33 0.86 -24.59
CA LYS A 13 2.99 0.33 -23.40
C LYS A 13 4.34 1.01 -23.21
N TRP A 14 4.58 1.56 -22.04
CA TRP A 14 5.91 2.00 -21.66
C TRP A 14 6.71 0.80 -21.15
N ASN A 15 7.66 0.33 -21.97
CA ASN A 15 8.60 -0.71 -21.59
C ASN A 15 9.44 -0.27 -20.39
N ASN A 16 9.59 -1.14 -19.40
CA ASN A 16 10.35 -0.89 -18.17
C ASN A 16 9.79 0.25 -17.29
N HIS A 17 8.51 0.61 -17.42
CA HIS A 17 7.90 1.68 -16.63
C HIS A 17 8.13 1.54 -15.11
N LEU A 18 7.88 0.36 -14.54
CA LEU A 18 8.07 0.11 -13.10
C LEU A 18 9.53 0.21 -12.66
N GLN A 19 10.47 -0.27 -13.49
CA GLN A 19 11.91 -0.17 -13.21
C GLN A 19 12.36 1.30 -13.20
N ASN A 20 11.90 2.08 -14.19
CA ASN A 20 12.18 3.53 -14.24
C ASN A 20 11.57 4.26 -13.03
N LEU A 21 10.36 3.89 -12.62
CA LEU A 21 9.69 4.47 -11.47
C LEU A 21 10.42 4.14 -10.16
N SER A 22 10.89 2.90 -9.98
CA SER A 22 11.71 2.48 -8.83
C SER A 22 13.03 3.26 -8.74
N GLN A 23 13.73 3.43 -9.87
CA GLN A 23 14.96 4.24 -9.92
C GLN A 23 14.71 5.71 -9.60
N LEU A 24 13.58 6.25 -10.08
CA LEU A 24 13.15 7.60 -9.74
C LEU A 24 12.91 7.75 -8.22
N PHE A 25 12.20 6.80 -7.61
CA PHE A 25 11.98 6.79 -6.16
C PHE A 25 13.29 6.74 -5.37
N THR A 26 14.26 5.94 -5.81
CA THR A 26 15.61 5.90 -5.21
C THR A 26 16.34 7.25 -5.33
N THR A 27 16.16 7.95 -6.44
CA THR A 27 16.78 9.25 -6.69
C THR A 27 16.18 10.35 -5.82
N ILE A 28 14.83 10.41 -5.71
CA ILE A 28 14.17 11.41 -4.86
C ILE A 28 14.42 11.14 -3.37
N TYR A 29 14.58 9.88 -2.97
CA TYR A 29 15.00 9.53 -1.61
C TYR A 29 16.39 10.11 -1.30
N SER A 30 17.38 9.78 -2.14
CA SER A 30 18.76 10.23 -1.96
C SER A 30 18.93 11.76 -1.96
N SER A 31 18.14 12.46 -2.79
CA SER A 31 18.21 13.92 -2.91
C SER A 31 17.27 14.67 -1.95
N SER A 32 16.33 13.97 -1.31
CA SER A 32 15.23 14.58 -0.55
C SER A 32 14.41 15.63 -1.33
N ALA A 33 14.45 15.58 -2.67
CA ALA A 33 13.74 16.52 -3.52
C ALA A 33 12.24 16.27 -3.44
N LEU A 34 11.43 17.34 -3.23
CA LEU A 34 9.98 17.26 -3.03
C LEU A 34 9.53 16.60 -1.70
N ALA A 35 10.45 16.43 -0.75
CA ALA A 35 10.09 15.96 0.59
C ALA A 35 9.11 16.93 1.26
N ASP A 36 7.97 16.41 1.69
CA ASP A 36 6.84 17.17 2.24
C ASP A 36 6.44 16.71 3.65
N VAL A 37 7.32 15.96 4.31
CA VAL A 37 7.21 15.53 5.71
C VAL A 37 8.60 15.36 6.35
N THR A 38 8.68 15.56 7.66
CA THR A 38 9.86 15.24 8.46
C THR A 38 9.50 14.28 9.58
N LEU A 39 10.24 13.17 9.69
CA LEU A 39 10.17 12.23 10.80
C LEU A 39 11.23 12.61 11.83
N SER A 40 10.81 12.98 13.03
CA SER A 40 11.70 13.25 14.15
C SER A 40 11.82 12.01 15.02
N CYS A 41 13.02 11.44 15.07
CA CYS A 41 13.35 10.25 15.84
C CYS A 41 14.10 10.64 17.12
N ARG A 42 14.54 9.67 17.92
CA ARG A 42 15.25 9.91 19.17
C ARG A 42 16.52 10.75 19.00
N ASP A 43 17.30 10.48 17.97
CA ASP A 43 18.68 10.92 17.77
C ASP A 43 18.91 11.58 16.40
N GLY A 44 17.84 11.84 15.65
CA GLY A 44 17.93 12.46 14.34
C GLY A 44 16.58 12.79 13.71
N THR A 45 16.64 13.42 12.54
CA THR A 45 15.44 13.73 11.73
C THR A 45 15.63 13.25 10.31
N LEU A 46 14.59 12.70 9.70
CA LEU A 46 14.60 12.22 8.31
C LEU A 46 13.54 12.96 7.50
N LYS A 47 13.92 13.47 6.33
CA LYS A 47 12.96 14.02 5.35
C LYS A 47 12.45 12.89 4.46
N ALA A 48 11.15 12.88 4.19
CA ALA A 48 10.51 11.85 3.38
C ALA A 48 9.32 12.43 2.61
N HIS A 49 8.55 11.55 1.96
CA HIS A 49 7.40 11.94 1.16
C HIS A 49 6.13 11.28 1.70
N LYS A 50 5.10 12.07 2.00
CA LYS A 50 3.81 11.57 2.50
C LYS A 50 3.24 10.50 1.60
N LEU A 51 3.32 10.69 0.28
CA LEU A 51 2.82 9.73 -0.72
C LEU A 51 3.41 8.34 -0.51
N VAL A 52 4.73 8.23 -0.36
CA VAL A 52 5.42 6.94 -0.21
C VAL A 52 5.12 6.34 1.16
N LEU A 53 5.20 7.14 2.23
CA LEU A 53 4.88 6.70 3.58
C LEU A 53 3.42 6.17 3.68
N SER A 54 2.44 6.89 3.12
CA SER A 54 1.04 6.44 3.10
C SER A 54 0.82 5.18 2.28
N ALA A 55 1.48 5.06 1.13
CA ALA A 55 1.37 3.84 0.31
C ALA A 55 1.89 2.60 1.05
N CYS A 56 2.93 2.78 1.88
CA CYS A 56 3.60 1.69 2.58
C CYS A 56 3.13 1.48 4.03
N SER A 57 2.38 2.40 4.64
CA SER A 57 1.99 2.34 6.05
C SER A 57 0.60 2.98 6.27
N PRO A 58 -0.41 2.18 6.66
CA PRO A 58 -1.73 2.70 7.05
C PRO A 58 -1.65 3.67 8.25
N TYR A 59 -0.71 3.46 9.17
CA TYR A 59 -0.42 4.38 10.27
C TYR A 59 -0.08 5.79 9.76
N PHE A 60 0.88 5.92 8.83
CA PHE A 60 1.24 7.21 8.25
C PHE A 60 0.12 7.77 7.36
N GLU A 61 -0.57 6.91 6.61
CA GLU A 61 -1.76 7.30 5.84
C GLU A 61 -2.82 7.97 6.71
N GLN A 62 -3.15 7.38 7.85
CA GLN A 62 -4.13 7.91 8.78
C GLN A 62 -3.68 9.26 9.36
N ILE A 63 -2.42 9.36 9.81
CA ILE A 63 -1.87 10.61 10.36
C ILE A 63 -2.00 11.76 9.37
N PHE A 64 -1.62 11.56 8.10
CA PHE A 64 -1.63 12.64 7.12
C PHE A 64 -3.04 13.00 6.63
N LYS A 65 -3.98 12.05 6.63
CA LYS A 65 -5.40 12.32 6.33
C LYS A 65 -6.06 13.13 7.43
N ASP A 66 -5.84 12.75 8.69
CA ASP A 66 -6.47 13.40 9.83
C ASP A 66 -5.88 14.77 10.14
N ASN A 67 -4.62 15.00 9.73
CA ASN A 67 -3.86 16.20 10.03
C ASN A 67 -3.32 16.83 8.74
N PRO A 68 -4.19 17.42 7.88
CA PRO A 68 -3.76 18.05 6.65
C PRO A 68 -2.83 19.22 6.93
N CYS A 69 -1.57 19.07 6.53
CA CYS A 69 -0.51 20.06 6.74
C CYS A 69 0.45 20.05 5.54
N GLN A 70 0.99 21.23 5.19
CA GLN A 70 1.97 21.36 4.11
C GLN A 70 3.23 20.52 4.38
N HIS A 71 3.77 20.60 5.61
CA HIS A 71 4.98 19.89 6.00
C HIS A 71 4.93 19.46 7.48
N PRO A 72 4.20 18.38 7.83
CA PRO A 72 4.11 17.92 9.20
C PRO A 72 5.45 17.39 9.69
N ILE A 73 5.69 17.55 10.99
CA ILE A 73 6.78 16.89 11.70
C ILE A 73 6.16 15.78 12.55
N VAL A 74 6.40 14.53 12.18
CA VAL A 74 5.91 13.35 12.91
C VAL A 74 6.95 12.94 13.95
N ILE A 75 6.57 12.93 15.22
CA ILE A 75 7.49 12.62 16.32
C ILE A 75 7.36 11.13 16.67
N LEU A 76 8.41 10.37 16.35
CA LEU A 76 8.53 8.93 16.58
C LEU A 76 9.31 8.70 17.87
N LYS A 77 8.62 8.75 19.00
CA LYS A 77 9.24 8.62 20.33
C LYS A 77 9.74 7.18 20.54
N GLY A 78 10.97 7.06 21.01
CA GLY A 78 11.56 5.77 21.39
C GLY A 78 12.18 4.99 20.23
N ILE A 79 11.94 5.41 18.98
CA ILE A 79 12.50 4.74 17.80
C ILE A 79 13.85 5.41 17.43
N PRO A 80 14.94 4.63 17.30
CA PRO A 80 16.23 5.13 16.86
C PRO A 80 16.21 5.52 15.38
N PHE A 81 17.03 6.51 15.02
CA PHE A 81 17.15 6.99 13.64
C PHE A 81 17.59 5.88 12.69
N SER A 82 18.46 4.96 13.13
CA SER A 82 18.93 3.84 12.31
C SER A 82 17.78 2.96 11.80
N GLU A 83 16.82 2.63 12.66
CA GLU A 83 15.66 1.80 12.29
C GLU A 83 14.74 2.55 11.34
N ILE A 84 14.40 3.83 11.62
CA ILE A 84 13.58 4.62 10.70
C ILE A 84 14.25 4.81 9.35
N ASN A 85 15.56 5.03 9.32
CA ASN A 85 16.29 5.15 8.07
C ASN A 85 16.20 3.87 7.24
N LEU A 86 16.41 2.70 7.84
CA LEU A 86 16.27 1.40 7.17
C LEU A 86 14.84 1.15 6.68
N LEU A 87 13.83 1.44 7.51
CA LEU A 87 12.43 1.21 7.16
C LEU A 87 11.97 2.13 6.03
N VAL A 88 12.37 3.40 6.05
CA VAL A 88 12.05 4.33 4.96
C VAL A 88 12.82 3.94 3.70
N GLU A 89 14.09 3.57 3.80
CA GLU A 89 14.86 3.05 2.67
C GLU A 89 14.18 1.82 2.04
N PHE A 90 13.67 0.90 2.84
CA PHE A 90 12.88 -0.24 2.39
C PHE A 90 11.63 0.20 1.61
N MET A 91 10.92 1.24 2.06
CA MET A 91 9.75 1.77 1.34
C MET A 91 10.11 2.33 -0.05
N TYR A 92 11.29 2.94 -0.21
CA TYR A 92 11.73 3.51 -1.49
C TYR A 92 12.36 2.49 -2.44
N LYS A 93 13.13 1.53 -1.91
CA LYS A 93 13.92 0.60 -2.70
C LYS A 93 13.25 -0.77 -2.87
N GLY A 94 12.32 -1.12 -1.98
CA GLY A 94 11.68 -2.43 -1.90
C GLY A 94 12.50 -3.51 -1.19
N SER A 95 13.74 -3.21 -0.78
CA SER A 95 14.63 -4.13 -0.06
C SER A 95 15.71 -3.36 0.70
N VAL A 96 16.15 -3.91 1.85
CA VAL A 96 17.29 -3.41 2.64
C VAL A 96 18.04 -4.58 3.26
N ASP A 97 19.34 -4.37 3.51
CA ASP A 97 20.16 -5.31 4.26
C ASP A 97 20.15 -4.93 5.75
N VAL A 98 19.96 -5.92 6.62
CA VAL A 98 19.84 -5.73 8.08
C VAL A 98 20.70 -6.76 8.79
N GLN A 99 21.42 -6.33 9.83
CA GLN A 99 22.19 -7.25 10.66
C GLN A 99 21.26 -8.12 11.52
N GLU A 100 21.62 -9.37 11.74
CA GLU A 100 20.81 -10.31 12.54
C GLU A 100 20.48 -9.75 13.95
N LEU A 101 21.45 -9.06 14.57
CA LEU A 101 21.29 -8.44 15.89
C LEU A 101 20.28 -7.29 15.93
N ASP A 102 20.07 -6.61 14.80
CA ASP A 102 19.15 -5.46 14.68
C ASP A 102 17.78 -5.88 14.11
N LEU A 103 17.66 -7.10 13.57
CA LEU A 103 16.47 -7.55 12.85
C LEU A 103 15.23 -7.56 13.75
N GLN A 104 15.34 -8.07 14.97
CA GLN A 104 14.18 -8.21 15.85
C GLN A 104 13.60 -6.84 16.24
N SER A 105 14.45 -5.86 16.56
CA SER A 105 14.00 -4.52 16.93
C SER A 105 13.42 -3.78 15.72
N LEU A 106 14.07 -3.89 14.55
CA LEU A 106 13.56 -3.33 13.30
C LEU A 106 12.16 -3.87 12.96
N MET A 107 11.94 -5.19 13.09
CA MET A 107 10.64 -5.82 12.82
C MET A 107 9.57 -5.42 13.83
N HIS A 108 9.95 -5.19 15.10
CA HIS A 108 9.04 -4.65 16.10
C HIS A 108 8.57 -3.25 15.69
N THR A 109 9.49 -2.35 15.34
CA THR A 109 9.18 -1.00 14.86
C THR A 109 8.38 -1.02 13.56
N ALA A 110 8.68 -1.92 12.63
CA ALA A 110 7.91 -2.08 11.41
C ALA A 110 6.45 -2.44 11.70
N SER A 111 6.22 -3.27 12.72
CA SER A 111 4.88 -3.63 13.19
C SER A 111 4.16 -2.44 13.84
N GLU A 112 4.83 -1.70 14.72
CA GLU A 112 4.26 -0.50 15.36
C GLU A 112 3.86 0.58 14.35
N LEU A 113 4.63 0.72 13.28
CA LEU A 113 4.37 1.66 12.18
C LEU A 113 3.52 1.05 11.05
N GLU A 114 3.02 -0.17 11.23
CA GLU A 114 2.16 -0.89 10.28
C GLU A 114 2.74 -0.94 8.84
N ILE A 115 4.05 -1.15 8.71
CA ILE A 115 4.73 -1.16 7.41
C ILE A 115 4.33 -2.40 6.63
N ARG A 116 3.66 -2.20 5.49
CA ARG A 116 3.27 -3.26 4.56
C ARG A 116 4.49 -4.07 4.11
N GLY A 117 4.33 -5.39 4.04
CA GLY A 117 5.41 -6.31 3.70
C GLY A 117 6.35 -6.66 4.85
N LEU A 118 6.30 -5.97 6.00
CA LEU A 118 7.12 -6.29 7.19
C LEU A 118 6.27 -6.53 8.45
N ALA A 119 5.24 -5.71 8.67
CA ALA A 119 4.37 -5.78 9.84
C ALA A 119 3.54 -7.08 9.92
N TYR A 120 3.26 -7.71 8.78
CA TYR A 120 2.48 -8.95 8.73
C TYR A 120 3.33 -10.21 8.94
N GLU A 121 4.61 -10.20 8.61
CA GLU A 121 5.52 -11.32 8.90
C GLU A 121 5.79 -11.47 10.40
N ALA A 122 5.70 -10.38 11.16
CA ALA A 122 5.72 -10.42 12.62
C ALA A 122 4.45 -11.07 13.21
N ARG A 123 3.31 -11.00 12.50
CA ARG A 123 2.08 -11.70 12.91
C ARG A 123 2.08 -13.15 12.49
N ASP A 124 2.73 -13.52 11.38
CA ASP A 124 2.79 -14.92 10.92
C ASP A 124 3.65 -15.83 11.79
N ASN A 125 4.66 -15.32 12.48
CA ASN A 125 5.32 -16.07 13.56
C ASN A 125 4.39 -16.36 14.76
N ALA A 126 3.28 -15.63 14.90
CA ALA A 126 2.22 -15.91 15.88
C ALA A 126 0.97 -16.59 15.26
N ALA A 127 0.70 -16.38 13.97
CA ALA A 127 -0.44 -16.94 13.23
C ALA A 127 -0.15 -18.33 12.65
N GLN A 128 1.10 -18.78 12.62
CA GLN A 128 1.42 -20.21 12.44
C GLN A 128 0.84 -21.10 13.56
N LEU A 129 0.36 -20.51 14.67
CA LEU A 129 -0.42 -21.22 15.70
C LEU A 129 -1.95 -21.16 15.46
N LEU A 130 -2.46 -20.32 14.55
CA LEU A 130 -3.88 -20.08 14.35
C LEU A 130 -4.17 -19.78 12.86
N ASN A 131 -4.30 -20.85 12.07
CA ASN A 131 -4.59 -20.89 10.64
C ASN A 131 -5.67 -19.89 10.14
N VAL A 132 -5.27 -18.70 9.67
CA VAL A 132 -6.16 -17.72 9.01
C VAL A 132 -5.51 -17.15 7.74
N ASN A 133 -6.25 -17.21 6.62
CA ASN A 133 -5.87 -16.60 5.33
C ASN A 133 -5.89 -15.07 5.43
N LEU A 134 -4.76 -14.43 5.13
CA LEU A 134 -4.65 -12.98 5.06
C LEU A 134 -4.76 -12.50 3.61
N GLU A 135 -5.96 -12.11 3.21
CA GLU A 135 -6.21 -11.44 1.93
C GLU A 135 -5.70 -9.99 1.96
N TYR A 136 -4.67 -9.72 1.17
CA TYR A 136 -4.32 -8.34 0.80
C TYR A 136 -5.40 -7.77 -0.13
N PRO A 137 -5.79 -6.49 0.00
CA PRO A 137 -6.59 -5.85 -1.05
C PRO A 137 -5.78 -5.86 -2.34
N ALA A 138 -6.21 -6.67 -3.30
CA ALA A 138 -5.65 -6.69 -4.64
C ALA A 138 -5.92 -5.34 -5.30
N TYR A 139 -4.89 -4.52 -5.47
CA TYR A 139 -4.95 -3.43 -6.44
C TYR A 139 -5.05 -4.09 -7.82
N GLY A 140 -6.25 -4.00 -8.42
CA GLY A 140 -6.70 -4.79 -9.56
C GLY A 140 -5.68 -4.94 -10.68
N GLN A 141 -5.14 -6.15 -10.83
CA GLN A 141 -4.50 -6.59 -12.05
C GLN A 141 -5.57 -7.27 -12.90
N ASN A 142 -6.13 -6.54 -13.86
CA ASN A 142 -6.90 -7.20 -14.92
C ASN A 142 -5.92 -8.01 -15.77
N ALA A 143 -5.87 -9.31 -15.50
CA ALA A 143 -5.14 -10.28 -16.29
C ALA A 143 -5.70 -10.31 -17.72
N THR A 144 -4.80 -10.16 -18.69
CA THR A 144 -5.08 -10.39 -20.12
C THR A 144 -5.07 -11.90 -20.35
N SER A 145 -6.23 -12.51 -20.58
CA SER A 145 -6.36 -13.90 -20.97
C SER A 145 -6.27 -14.03 -22.50
N THR A 146 -5.26 -14.77 -22.96
CA THR A 146 -5.17 -15.33 -24.31
C THR A 146 -6.25 -16.40 -24.53
N PRO A 147 -6.89 -16.50 -25.71
CA PRO A 147 -7.94 -17.47 -25.97
C PRO A 147 -7.39 -18.81 -26.46
N THR A 148 -7.80 -19.90 -25.83
CA THR A 148 -7.72 -21.25 -26.41
C THR A 148 -9.14 -21.79 -26.53
N ALA A 149 -9.52 -22.19 -27.74
CA ALA A 149 -10.86 -22.60 -28.13
C ALA A 149 -11.26 -23.97 -27.56
N ALA A 150 -12.51 -24.09 -27.08
CA ALA A 150 -13.31 -25.31 -27.22
C ALA A 150 -14.81 -25.00 -27.01
N THR A 151 -15.59 -25.46 -27.98
CA THR A 151 -17.04 -25.32 -28.15
C THR A 151 -17.82 -26.27 -27.23
N SER A 152 -18.94 -25.82 -26.64
CA SER A 152 -20.29 -26.44 -26.73
C SER A 152 -21.26 -25.86 -25.69
N ALA A 153 -22.49 -25.62 -26.16
CA ALA A 153 -23.59 -24.93 -25.51
C ALA A 153 -24.20 -25.67 -24.30
N THR A 154 -24.93 -24.95 -23.43
CA THR A 154 -26.36 -25.17 -23.06
C THR A 154 -26.85 -24.02 -22.14
N VAL A 155 -28.15 -23.75 -22.18
CA VAL A 155 -28.92 -22.56 -21.77
C VAL A 155 -29.62 -22.74 -20.40
N SER A 156 -30.07 -21.62 -19.79
CA SER A 156 -31.04 -21.46 -18.66
C SER A 156 -30.39 -21.42 -17.25
N THR A 157 -30.74 -20.59 -16.25
CA THR A 157 -31.88 -19.71 -15.96
C THR A 157 -31.55 -18.80 -14.75
N SER A 158 -32.15 -17.61 -14.70
CA SER A 158 -32.44 -16.67 -13.58
C SER A 158 -32.03 -16.99 -12.13
N GLN A 159 -31.46 -15.99 -11.42
CA GLN A 159 -31.84 -15.67 -10.04
C GLN A 159 -31.39 -14.26 -9.56
N THR A 160 -32.15 -13.79 -8.59
CA THR A 160 -32.47 -12.41 -8.21
C THR A 160 -31.62 -11.94 -7.02
N TYR A 161 -31.19 -10.68 -7.00
CA TYR A 161 -30.52 -10.04 -5.86
C TYR A 161 -31.52 -9.55 -4.79
N PRO A 162 -31.31 -9.82 -3.50
CA PRO A 162 -31.90 -9.02 -2.41
C PRO A 162 -30.94 -7.91 -1.94
N GLN A 163 -31.47 -6.70 -1.79
CA GLN A 163 -30.79 -5.57 -1.14
C GLN A 163 -30.76 -5.77 0.38
N ALA A 164 -29.61 -5.52 1.02
CA ALA A 164 -29.50 -5.42 2.47
C ALA A 164 -29.90 -4.01 2.94
N ARG A 165 -30.94 -3.94 3.78
CA ARG A 165 -31.31 -2.75 4.56
C ARG A 165 -30.30 -2.55 5.69
N THR A 166 -29.91 -1.30 5.91
CA THR A 166 -29.17 -0.82 7.07
C THR A 166 -30.13 -0.46 8.21
N ASP A 167 -30.04 -1.16 9.33
CA ASP A 167 -30.76 -0.84 10.58
C ASP A 167 -29.89 0.07 11.47
N VAL A 168 -29.96 1.39 11.28
CA VAL A 168 -29.51 2.38 12.28
C VAL A 168 -30.48 3.55 12.31
N GLU A 169 -31.70 3.35 12.83
CA GLU A 169 -32.59 4.46 13.25
C GLU A 169 -33.86 3.93 13.94
N ARG A 170 -33.81 3.54 15.24
CA ARG A 170 -35.01 3.46 16.13
C ARG A 170 -34.67 3.45 17.63
N LEU A 171 -33.99 4.48 18.13
CA LEU A 171 -33.87 4.74 19.58
C LEU A 171 -34.09 6.22 19.90
N LYS A 172 -35.29 6.74 19.62
CA LYS A 172 -35.86 7.95 20.26
C LYS A 172 -37.39 7.89 20.25
N GLN A 173 -37.99 7.05 21.09
CA GLN A 173 -39.36 7.24 21.58
C GLN A 173 -39.47 6.67 23.00
N VAL A 174 -38.89 7.37 23.98
CA VAL A 174 -39.41 7.45 25.36
C VAL A 174 -38.96 8.81 25.94
N SER A 175 -39.80 9.83 25.81
CA SER A 175 -40.02 10.98 26.72
C SER A 175 -41.08 11.88 26.09
#